data_AF-A0A6B3IDA4-F1
#
_entry.id   AF-A0A6B3IDA4-F1
#
_cell.length_a   1.000
_cell.length_b   1.000
_cell.length_c   1.000
_cell.angle_alpha   90.00
_cell.angle_beta   90.00
_cell.angle_gamma   90.00
#
_symmetry.space_group_name_H-M   'P 1'
#
loop_
_entity.id
_entity.type
_entity.pdbx_description
1 polymer ?
#
loop_
_entity_poly.entity_id
_entity_poly.type
_entity_poly.pdbx_seq_one_letter_code
_entity_poly.pdbx_strand_id
1 'polypeptide(L)'
;LTDIEQLCRRVMVIDHGRLMYDGSLAGLHEVGESERMLVVDLERELPPIELKSDGSGPGLRAVKVEGPRQWLAFPASASAAPLVARIAAEYPLMDLSVREPDIEAVIARM
;
A
#
# COMPACT_ATOMS: atom_id res chain seq x y z
N LEU A 1 -15.09 8.35 -1.26
CA LEU A 1 -15.41 7.28 -2.22
C LEU A 1 -15.52 5.91 -1.52
N THR A 2 -15.82 5.88 -0.21
CA THR A 2 -15.78 4.68 0.63
C THR A 2 -17.01 3.77 0.49
N ASP A 3 -18.07 4.26 -0.17
CA ASP A 3 -19.35 3.55 -0.28
C ASP A 3 -19.45 2.60 -1.49
N ILE A 4 -18.55 2.72 -2.48
CA ILE A 4 -18.57 1.89 -3.71
C ILE A 4 -17.87 0.54 -3.50
N GLU A 5 -16.78 0.51 -2.72
CA GLU A 5 -15.98 -0.69 -2.47
C GLU A 5 -16.76 -1.78 -1.70
N GLN A 6 -17.72 -1.38 -0.87
CA GLN A 6 -18.55 -2.32 -0.11
C GLN A 6 -19.72 -2.91 -0.91
N LEU A 7 -20.10 -2.33 -2.06
CA LEU A 7 -21.29 -2.73 -2.81
C LEU A 7 -20.98 -3.37 -4.17
N CYS A 8 -19.80 -3.10 -4.75
CA CYS A 8 -19.44 -3.59 -6.07
C CYS A 8 -18.85 -5.01 -6.02
N ARG A 9 -19.68 -6.00 -6.36
CA ARG A 9 -19.24 -7.41 -6.53
C ARG A 9 -18.37 -7.62 -7.79
N ARG A 10 -18.39 -6.67 -8.71
CA ARG A 10 -17.73 -6.75 -10.03
C ARG A 10 -17.32 -5.36 -10.48
N VAL A 11 -16.10 -5.24 -10.99
CA VAL A 11 -15.46 -4.04 -11.53
C VAL A 11 -15.01 -4.36 -12.96
N MET A 12 -15.31 -3.45 -13.88
CA MET A 12 -14.84 -3.50 -15.26
C MET A 12 -13.99 -2.28 -15.54
N VAL A 13 -12.78 -2.49 -16.07
CA VAL A 13 -11.89 -1.43 -16.52
C VAL A 13 -11.90 -1.42 -18.04
N ILE A 14 -12.30 -0.30 -18.62
CA ILE A 14 -12.33 -0.09 -20.07
C ILE A 14 -11.43 1.09 -20.40
N ASP A 15 -10.44 0.87 -21.25
CA ASP A 15 -9.55 1.92 -21.76
C ASP A 15 -9.52 1.90 -23.30
N HIS A 16 -9.54 3.07 -23.93
CA HIS A 16 -9.59 3.24 -25.40
C HIS A 16 -10.63 2.34 -26.12
N GLY A 17 -11.78 2.10 -25.49
CA GLY A 17 -12.84 1.25 -26.03
C GLY A 17 -12.58 -0.26 -25.95
N ARG A 18 -11.58 -0.69 -25.17
CA ARG A 18 -11.25 -2.10 -24.93
C ARG A 18 -11.44 -2.45 -23.45
N LEU A 19 -12.06 -3.62 -23.20
CA LEU A 19 -12.17 -4.18 -21.86
C LEU A 19 -10.80 -4.72 -21.44
N MET A 20 -10.19 -4.09 -20.44
CA MET A 20 -8.86 -4.42 -19.91
C MET A 20 -8.94 -5.34 -18.69
N TYR A 21 -9.99 -5.19 -17.87
CA TYR A 21 -10.25 -6.05 -16.72
C TYR A 21 -11.75 -6.20 -16.48
N ASP A 22 -12.18 -7.38 -16.04
CA ASP A 22 -13.57 -7.70 -15.69
C ASP A 22 -13.60 -8.76 -14.60
N GLY A 23 -13.80 -8.35 -13.35
CA GLY A 23 -13.67 -9.24 -12.20
C GLY A 23 -13.95 -8.56 -10.86
N SER A 24 -13.49 -9.13 -9.75
CA SER A 24 -13.65 -8.52 -8.44
C SER A 24 -12.64 -7.38 -8.22
N LEU A 25 -12.92 -6.49 -7.27
CA LEU A 25 -11.96 -5.45 -6.87
C LEU A 25 -10.65 -6.06 -6.34
N ALA A 26 -10.75 -7.14 -5.55
CA ALA A 26 -9.58 -7.87 -5.06
C ALA A 26 -8.70 -8.40 -6.22
N GLY A 27 -9.30 -8.98 -7.26
CA GLY A 27 -8.55 -9.46 -8.43
C GLY A 27 -7.93 -8.32 -9.23
N LEU A 28 -8.53 -7.12 -9.24
CA LEU A 28 -7.96 -5.96 -9.92
C LEU A 28 -6.66 -5.54 -9.21
N HIS A 29 -6.66 -5.54 -7.88
CA HIS A 29 -5.46 -5.23 -7.10
C HIS A 29 -4.32 -6.24 -7.32
N GLU A 30 -4.66 -7.53 -7.46
CA GLU A 30 -3.69 -8.60 -7.75
C GLU A 30 -3.04 -8.43 -9.13
N VAL A 31 -3.83 -8.09 -10.16
CA VAL A 31 -3.34 -7.95 -11.54
C VAL A 31 -2.45 -6.72 -11.72
N GLY A 32 -2.74 -5.61 -11.04
CA GLY A 32 -2.00 -4.35 -11.23
C GLY A 32 -0.74 -4.16 -10.38
N GLU A 33 -0.19 -5.22 -9.78
CA GLU A 33 0.95 -5.14 -8.84
C GLU A 33 0.76 -4.03 -7.79
N SER A 34 -0.43 -4.02 -7.18
CA SER A 34 -0.83 -2.92 -6.30
C SER A 34 0.07 -2.84 -5.06
N GLU A 35 0.35 -1.62 -4.62
CA GLU A 35 1.10 -1.37 -3.39
C GLU A 35 0.21 -0.69 -2.36
N ARG A 36 0.29 -1.17 -1.13
CA ARG A 36 -0.30 -0.49 0.03
C ARG A 36 0.71 0.49 0.60
N MET A 37 0.19 1.48 1.32
CA MET A 37 1.01 2.52 1.92
C MET A 37 0.88 2.50 3.44
N LEU A 38 2.00 2.34 4.13
CA LEU A 38 2.11 2.54 5.56
C LEU A 38 2.70 3.92 5.79
N VAL A 39 1.90 4.84 6.30
CA VAL A 39 2.34 6.17 6.70
C VAL A 39 2.71 6.11 8.17
N VAL A 40 3.93 6.53 8.50
CA VAL A 40 4.45 6.53 9.86
C VAL A 40 4.85 7.94 10.26
N ASP A 41 4.51 8.30 11.49
CA ASP A 41 4.99 9.51 12.15
C ASP A 41 5.99 9.10 13.22
N LEU A 42 7.20 9.65 13.13
CA LEU A 42 8.30 9.37 14.05
C LEU A 42 8.45 10.50 15.08
N GLU A 43 9.09 10.23 16.21
CA GLU A 43 9.39 11.27 17.21
C GLU A 43 10.32 12.37 16.68
N ARG A 44 11.15 12.05 15.69
CA ARG A 44 12.12 12.95 15.07
C ARG A 44 12.40 12.54 13.63
N GLU A 45 13.01 13.46 12.89
CA GLU A 45 13.48 13.16 11.54
C GLU A 45 14.53 12.03 11.58
N LEU A 46 14.33 11.02 10.73
CA LEU A 46 15.24 9.90 10.55
C LEU A 46 15.48 9.66 9.06
N PRO A 47 16.57 8.98 8.69
CA PRO A 47 16.76 8.52 7.32
C PRO A 47 15.56 7.68 6.82
N PRO A 48 15.38 7.59 5.49
CA PRO A 48 14.35 6.75 4.89
C PRO A 48 14.36 5.32 5.44
N ILE A 49 13.21 4.83 5.87
CA ILE A 49 13.06 3.46 6.36
C ILE A 49 13.03 2.49 5.17
N GLU A 50 13.92 1.51 5.21
CA GLU A 50 13.96 0.41 4.25
C GLU A 50 14.08 -0.92 4.98
N LEU A 51 13.15 -1.83 4.70
CA LEU A 51 13.15 -3.20 5.21
C LEU A 51 13.19 -4.13 4.02
N LYS A 52 14.22 -4.99 3.95
CA LYS A 52 14.27 -6.02 2.93
C LYS A 52 13.32 -7.15 3.28
N SER A 53 12.77 -7.79 2.26
CA SER A 53 12.12 -9.08 2.42
C SER A 53 13.20 -10.08 2.80
N ASP A 54 13.19 -10.46 4.07
CA ASP A 54 13.95 -11.58 4.62
C ASP A 54 12.91 -12.53 5.23
N GLY A 55 13.24 -13.79 5.50
CA GLY A 55 12.27 -14.79 5.99
C GLY A 55 11.46 -14.42 7.25
N SER A 56 11.68 -13.23 7.84
CA SER A 56 10.89 -12.64 8.92
C SER A 56 9.67 -11.84 8.47
N GLY A 57 9.55 -11.45 7.19
CA GLY A 57 8.42 -10.67 6.71
C GLY A 57 8.57 -10.03 5.33
N PRO A 58 7.52 -9.36 4.83
CA PRO A 58 7.56 -8.67 3.55
C PRO A 58 8.55 -7.49 3.58
N GLY A 59 9.03 -7.11 2.40
CA GLY A 59 9.82 -5.89 2.24
C GLY A 59 8.97 -4.62 2.29
N LEU A 60 9.62 -3.52 2.62
CA LEU A 60 9.04 -2.19 2.69
C LEU A 60 10.09 -1.15 2.27
N ARG A 61 9.68 -0.12 1.53
CA ARG A 61 10.56 0.98 1.13
C ARG A 61 9.89 2.34 1.33
N ALA A 62 10.65 3.34 1.73
CA ALA A 62 10.16 4.72 1.71
C ALA A 62 9.99 5.21 0.26
N VAL A 63 8.82 5.76 -0.04
CA VAL A 63 8.53 6.43 -1.31
C VAL A 63 8.47 7.95 -1.16
N LYS A 64 8.33 8.43 0.08
CA LYS A 64 8.31 9.86 0.42
C LYS A 64 8.72 10.06 1.88
N VAL A 65 9.44 11.14 2.15
CA VAL A 65 9.84 11.58 3.50
C VAL A 65 9.59 13.09 3.61
N GLU A 66 8.88 13.51 4.65
CA GLU A 66 8.64 14.93 4.98
C GLU A 66 8.81 15.13 6.49
N GLY A 67 9.98 15.64 6.87
CA GLY A 67 10.37 15.77 8.27
C GLY A 67 10.29 14.42 9.00
N PRO A 68 9.56 14.31 10.12
CA PRO A 68 9.42 13.05 10.86
C PRO A 68 8.42 12.06 10.23
N ARG A 69 7.66 12.48 9.20
CA ARG A 69 6.67 11.62 8.54
C ARG A 69 7.28 10.91 7.35
N GLN A 70 7.05 9.60 7.24
CA GLN A 70 7.48 8.80 6.09
C GLN A 70 6.31 7.99 5.51
N TRP A 71 6.27 7.86 4.18
CA TRP A 71 5.32 7.03 3.46
C TRP A 71 6.06 5.83 2.91
N LEU A 72 5.61 4.64 3.29
CA LEU A 72 6.32 3.41 3.07
C LEU A 72 5.45 2.48 2.21
N ALA A 73 5.93 2.11 1.03
CA ALA A 73 5.22 1.21 0.12
C ALA A 73 5.59 -0.24 0.39
N PHE A 74 4.59 -1.12 0.33
CA PHE A 74 4.74 -2.57 0.45
C PHE A 74 3.70 -3.29 -0.42
N PRO A 75 3.94 -4.56 -0.82
CA PRO A 75 3.02 -5.29 -1.70
C PRO A 75 1.60 -5.39 -1.11
N ALA A 76 0.55 -5.18 -1.90
CA ALA A 76 -0.83 -5.27 -1.43
C ALA A 76 -1.22 -6.68 -0.98
N SER A 77 -0.57 -7.70 -1.53
CA SER A 77 -0.72 -9.10 -1.12
C SER A 77 -0.14 -9.40 0.26
N ALA A 78 0.67 -8.50 0.82
CA ALA A 78 1.29 -8.68 2.12
C ALA A 78 0.45 -8.06 3.26
N SER A 79 0.50 -8.71 4.43
CA SER A 79 -0.09 -8.16 5.65
C SER A 79 0.73 -7.00 6.19
N ALA A 80 0.06 -5.93 6.61
CA ALA A 80 0.69 -4.80 7.27
C ALA A 80 1.12 -5.13 8.72
N ALA A 81 0.51 -6.12 9.37
CA ALA A 81 0.71 -6.37 10.79
C ALA A 81 2.17 -6.70 11.17
N PRO A 82 2.91 -7.58 10.44
CA PRO A 82 4.32 -7.83 10.72
C PRO A 82 5.20 -6.59 10.51
N LEU A 83 4.89 -5.79 9.48
CA LEU A 83 5.62 -4.54 9.19
C LEU A 83 5.43 -3.52 10.31
N VAL A 84 4.19 -3.34 10.77
CA VAL A 84 3.85 -2.44 11.88
C VAL A 84 4.57 -2.86 13.15
N ALA A 85 4.53 -4.15 13.50
CA ALA A 85 5.21 -4.66 14.70
C ALA A 85 6.72 -4.40 14.65
N ARG A 86 7.33 -4.63 13.50
CA ARG A 86 8.76 -4.43 13.29
C ARG A 86 9.15 -2.96 13.34
N ILE A 87 8.38 -2.07 12.71
CA ILE A 87 8.62 -0.63 12.79
C ILE A 87 8.46 -0.12 14.22
N ALA A 88 7.41 -0.53 14.93
CA ALA A 88 7.17 -0.13 16.32
C ALA A 88 8.27 -0.62 17.28
N ALA A 89 8.96 -1.71 16.96
CA ALA A 89 10.07 -2.23 17.76
C ALA A 89 11.42 -1.56 17.44
N GLU A 90 11.66 -1.21 16.18
CA GLU A 90 12.97 -0.73 15.70
C GLU A 90 13.07 0.80 15.62
N TYR A 91 11.94 1.51 15.54
CA TYR A 91 11.90 2.96 15.33
C TYR A 91 11.08 3.68 16.41
N PRO A 92 11.38 4.96 16.69
CA PRO A 92 10.62 5.78 17.63
C PRO A 92 9.29 6.22 17.00
N LEU A 93 8.36 5.28 16.85
CA LEU A 93 7.06 5.48 16.21
C LEU A 93 6.09 6.20 17.15
N MET A 94 5.50 7.30 16.69
CA MET A 94 4.46 8.06 17.39
C MET A 94 3.05 7.70 16.92
N ASP A 95 2.84 7.64 15.61
CA ASP A 95 1.54 7.32 15.00
C ASP A 95 1.73 6.60 13.66
N LEU A 96 0.69 5.90 13.21
CA LEU A 96 0.69 5.20 11.93
C LEU A 96 -0.70 5.15 11.30
N SER A 97 -0.73 5.12 9.97
CA SER A 97 -1.92 4.77 9.21
C SER A 97 -1.59 3.84 8.05
N VAL A 98 -2.46 2.86 7.79
CA VAL A 98 -2.38 1.99 6.62
C VAL A 98 -3.41 2.49 5.61
N ARG A 99 -2.96 2.76 4.39
CA ARG A 99 -3.80 3.17 3.26
C ARG A 99 -3.80 2.08 2.21
N GLU A 100 -4.98 1.79 1.69
CA GLU A 100 -5.15 0.87 0.57
C GLU A 100 -4.73 1.55 -0.74
N PRO A 101 -4.26 0.78 -1.74
CA PRO A 101 -4.02 1.29 -3.08
C PRO A 101 -5.27 1.98 -3.63
N ASP A 102 -5.09 3.17 -4.20
CA ASP A 102 -6.16 3.86 -4.91
C ASP A 102 -6.51 3.08 -6.18
N ILE A 103 -7.79 2.85 -6.45
CA ILE A 103 -8.21 2.03 -7.60
C ILE A 103 -7.76 2.68 -8.92
N GLU A 104 -7.73 4.01 -8.96
CA GLU A 104 -7.21 4.82 -10.06
C GLU A 104 -5.73 4.54 -10.32
N ALA A 105 -4.92 4.33 -9.27
CA ALA A 105 -3.50 4.02 -9.41
C ALA A 105 -3.26 2.61 -9.95
N VAL A 106 -4.18 1.67 -9.68
CA VAL A 106 -4.14 0.32 -10.26
C VAL A 106 -4.47 0.36 -11.75
N ILE A 107 -5.52 1.09 -12.12
CA ILE A 107 -5.95 1.26 -13.51
C ILE A 107 -4.85 1.92 -14.35
N ALA A 108 -4.15 2.92 -13.82
CA ALA A 108 -3.08 3.62 -14.54
C ALA A 108 -1.84 2.77 -14.87
N ARG A 109 -1.69 1.59 -14.26
CA ARG A 109 -0.55 0.68 -14.49
C ARG A 109 -0.87 -0.48 -15.46
N MET A 110 -2.11 -0.58 -15.93
CA MET A 110 -2.57 -1.56 -16.93
C MET A 110 -2.53 -0.97 -18.34
#